data_AF-A0AAP4Q6M1-F1
#
_entry.id   AF-A0AAP4Q6M1-F1
#
_cell.length_a   1.000
_cell.length_b   1.000
_cell.length_c   1.000
_cell.angle_alpha   90.00
_cell.angle_beta   90.00
_cell.angle_gamma   90.00
#
_symmetry.space_group_name_H-M   'P 1'
#
loop_
_entity.id
_entity.type
_entity.pdbx_description
1 polymer ?
#
loop_
_entity_poly.entity_id
_entity_poly.type
_entity_poly.pdbx_seq_one_letter_code
_entity_poly.pdbx_strand_id
1 'polypeptide(L)' 'MNEAIDGKKMYENLIKIGYKSVGVHDDNEILSKEFSEGTFILFAFKNDECIGTMILSQEQLHAMQNLK' A
#
# COMPACT_ATOMS: atom_id res chain seq x y z
N MET A 1 1.10 -26.56 -3.91
CA MET A 1 0.98 -25.52 -4.96
C MET A 1 0.99 -24.18 -4.25
N ASN A 2 2.03 -23.37 -4.42
CA ASN A 2 1.95 -21.95 -4.07
C ASN A 2 1.23 -21.28 -5.23
N GLU A 3 -0.08 -21.02 -5.08
CA GLU A 3 -0.76 -20.12 -5.99
C GLU A 3 -0.12 -18.75 -5.81
N ALA A 4 0.54 -18.24 -6.85
CA ALA A 4 0.94 -16.85 -6.88
C ALA A 4 -0.33 -16.02 -6.65
N ILE A 5 -0.31 -15.16 -5.63
CA ILE A 5 -1.43 -14.27 -5.35
C ILE A 5 -1.58 -13.37 -6.57
N ASP A 6 -2.71 -13.50 -7.27
CA ASP A 6 -3.11 -12.60 -8.35
C ASP A 6 -3.18 -11.17 -7.80
N GLY A 7 -2.29 -10.30 -8.29
CA GLY A 7 -2.17 -8.92 -7.82
C GLY A 7 -3.47 -8.13 -7.99
N LYS A 8 -4.24 -8.40 -9.04
CA LYS A 8 -5.55 -7.75 -9.25
C LYS A 8 -6.54 -8.16 -8.17
N LYS A 9 -6.61 -9.45 -7.87
CA LYS A 9 -7.48 -9.98 -6.80
C LYS A 9 -7.06 -9.41 -5.44
N MET A 10 -5.77 -9.26 -5.21
CA MET A 10 -5.24 -8.63 -4.00
C MET A 10 -5.67 -7.17 -3.90
N TYR A 11 -5.48 -6.39 -4.96
CA TYR A 11 -5.91 -5.00 -5.04
C TYR A 11 -7.40 -4.84 -4.71
N GLU A 12 -8.28 -5.59 -5.38
CA GLU A 12 -9.72 -5.55 -5.15
C GLU A 12 -10.10 -5.89 -3.71
N ASN A 13 -9.43 -6.88 -3.11
CA ASN A 13 -9.66 -7.26 -1.72
C ASN A 13 -9.20 -6.18 -0.74
N LEU A 14 -8.05 -5.54 -0.98
CA LEU A 14 -7.54 -4.45 -0.16
C LEU A 14 -8.50 -3.25 -0.15
N ILE A 15 -9.04 -2.89 -1.32
CA ILE A 15 -10.08 -1.85 -1.43
C ILE A 15 -11.33 -2.23 -0.62
N LYS A 16 -11.82 -3.47 -0.74
CA LYS A 16 -13.00 -3.96 0.00
C LYS A 16 -12.83 -3.89 1.52
N ILE A 17 -11.63 -4.15 2.03
CA ILE A 17 -11.35 -4.10 3.48
C ILE A 17 -10.94 -2.70 3.95
N GLY A 18 -11.05 -1.68 3.10
CA GLY A 18 -10.93 -0.27 3.47
C GLY A 18 -9.54 0.34 3.32
N TYR A 19 -8.64 -0.26 2.54
CA TYR A 19 -7.46 0.46 2.06
C TYR A 19 -7.89 1.54 1.06
N LYS A 20 -7.14 2.64 1.03
CA LYS A 20 -7.42 3.79 0.17
C LYS A 20 -6.17 4.17 -0.61
N SER A 21 -6.36 4.57 -1.86
CA SER A 21 -5.30 5.14 -2.67
C SER A 21 -4.79 6.43 -2.04
N VAL A 22 -3.46 6.56 -1.87
CA VAL A 22 -2.80 7.79 -1.42
C VAL A 22 -2.19 8.59 -2.58
N GLY A 23 -2.23 8.03 -3.79
CA GLY A 23 -1.73 8.67 -5.00
C GLY A 23 -1.18 7.66 -6.02
N VAL A 24 -1.07 8.14 -7.26
CA VAL A 24 -0.47 7.42 -8.39
C VAL A 24 0.71 8.23 -8.93
N HIS A 25 1.87 7.60 -9.06
CA HIS A 25 3.10 8.21 -9.59
C HIS A 25 3.87 7.20 -10.47
N ASP A 26 4.17 7.57 -11.72
CA ASP A 26 4.83 6.72 -12.71
C ASP A 26 4.21 5.32 -12.84
N ASP A 27 2.88 5.27 -12.98
CA ASP A 27 2.05 4.05 -13.02
C ASP A 27 2.10 3.19 -11.75
N ASN A 28 2.71 3.69 -10.68
CA ASN A 28 2.67 3.05 -9.37
C ASN A 28 1.57 3.67 -8.52
N GLU A 29 0.63 2.87 -8.06
CA GLU A 29 -0.38 3.27 -7.09
C GLU A 29 -0.01 2.76 -5.70
N ILE A 30 -0.18 3.59 -4.69
CA ILE A 30 0.00 3.17 -3.30
C ILE A 30 -1.36 3.12 -2.62
N LEU A 31 -1.73 1.94 -2.11
CA LEU A 31 -2.86 1.76 -1.22
C LEU A 31 -2.37 1.79 0.22
N SER A 32 -3.03 2.57 1.08
CA SER A 32 -2.73 2.61 2.51
C SER A 32 -3.95 2.39 3.38
N LYS A 33 -3.72 1.88 4.59
CA LYS A 33 -4.71 1.85 5.66
C LYS A 33 -4.03 2.12 7.00
N GLU A 34 -4.64 2.98 7.79
CA GLU A 34 -4.26 3.22 9.18
C GLU A 34 -4.87 2.15 10.09
N PHE A 35 -4.05 1.65 11.00
CA PHE A 35 -4.39 0.73 12.07
C PHE A 35 -4.24 1.44 13.42
N SER A 36 -4.63 0.76 14.51
CA SER A 36 -4.48 1.30 15.86
C SER A 36 -3.06 1.80 16.12
N GLU A 37 -2.95 2.86 16.93
CA GLU A 37 -1.66 3.46 17.34
C GLU A 37 -0.88 4.15 16.21
N GLY A 38 -1.56 4.60 15.14
CA GLY A 38 -0.93 5.37 14.06
C GLY A 38 0.00 4.54 13.19
N THR A 39 -0.20 3.22 13.14
CA THR A 39 0.53 2.33 12.23
C THR A 39 -0.14 2.30 10.87
N PHE A 40 0.63 2.51 9.81
CA PHE A 40 0.18 2.46 8.43
C PHE A 40 0.72 1.21 7.76
N ILE A 41 -0.16 0.45 7.09
CA ILE A 41 0.27 -0.58 6.14
C ILE A 41 0.01 -0.04 4.74
N LEU A 42 1.03 -0.12 3.89
CA LEU A 42 0.99 0.36 2.52
C LEU A 42 1.34 -0.78 1.56
N PHE A 43 0.64 -0.83 0.44
CA PHE A 43 0.89 -1.73 -0.68
C PHE A 43 1.12 -0.91 -1.93
N ALA A 44 2.23 -1.15 -2.62
CA ALA A 44 2.55 -0.53 -3.89
C ALA A 44 2.16 -1.47 -5.03
N PHE A 45 1.38 -0.96 -5.98
CA PHE A 45 0.91 -1.66 -7.15
C PHE A 45 1.44 -1.01 -8.42
N LYS A 46 1.80 -1.83 -9.42
CA LYS A 46 2.12 -1.39 -10.78
C LYS A 46 1.51 -2.36 -11.78
N ASN A 47 0.69 -1.87 -12.71
CA ASN A 47 0.04 -2.71 -13.73
C ASN A 47 -0.64 -3.95 -13.12
N ASP A 48 -1.51 -3.75 -12.14
CA ASP A 48 -2.22 -4.80 -11.40
C ASP A 48 -1.34 -5.77 -10.57
N GLU A 49 -0.02 -5.57 -10.50
CA GLU A 49 0.89 -6.40 -9.71
C GLU A 49 1.29 -5.69 -8.41
N CYS A 50 1.29 -6.41 -7.29
CA CYS A 50 1.81 -5.90 -6.02
C CYS A 50 3.36 -5.95 -6.04
N ILE A 51 4.00 -4.79 -6.15
CA ILE A 51 5.45 -4.67 -6.25
C ILE A 51 6.15 -4.41 -4.91
N GLY A 52 5.39 -4.13 -3.85
CA GLY A 52 5.97 -3.89 -2.54
C GLY A 52 4.95 -3.74 -1.42
N THR A 53 5.40 -3.96 -0.20
CA THR A 53 4.63 -3.76 1.02
C THR A 53 5.49 -3.06 2.04
N MET A 54 4.93 -2.06 2.72
CA MET A 54 5.62 -1.29 3.76
C MET A 54 4.72 -1.19 4.99
N ILE A 55 5.33 -1.26 6.17
CA ILE A 55 4.68 -0.96 7.44
C ILE A 55 5.43 0.23 8.02
N LEU A 56 4.71 1.31 8.28
CA LEU A 56 5.28 2.56 8.78
C LEU A 56 4.56 2.97 10.06
N SER A 57 5.31 3.42 11.06
CA SER A 57 4.73 4.24 12.11
C SER A 57 4.41 5.64 11.57
N GLN A 58 3.56 6.38 12.28
CA GLN A 58 3.27 7.78 11.94
C GLN A 58 4.55 8.63 11.88
N GLU A 59 5.51 8.40 12.78
CA GLU A 59 6.81 9.10 12.79
C GLU A 59 7.63 8.79 11.52
N GLN A 60 7.65 7.53 11.08
CA GLN A 60 8.34 7.13 9.85
C GLN A 60 7.69 7.76 8.61
N LEU A 61 6.35 7.80 8.57
CA LEU A 61 5.61 8.43 7.49
C LEU A 61 5.93 9.94 7.40
N HIS A 62 5.94 10.63 8.54
CA HIS A 62 6.33 12.04 8.59
C HIS A 62 7.79 12.28 8.19
N ALA A 63 8.71 11.41 8.62
CA ALA A 63 10.10 11.50 8.21
C ALA A 63 10.24 11.38 6.68
N MET A 64 9.53 10.44 6.06
CA MET A 64 9.55 10.25 4.60
C MET A 64 9.03 11.47 3.83
N GLN A 65 7.97 12.12 4.31
CA GLN A 65 7.43 13.34 3.68
C GLN A 65 8.42 14.52 3.72
N ASN A 66 9.36 14.50 4.66
CA ASN A 66 10.34 15.56 4.85
C ASN A 66 11.69 15.30 4.15
N LEU A 67 11.87 14.15 3.48
CA LEU A 67 13.10 13.77 2.74
C LEU A 67 13.19 14.41 1.34
N LYS A 68 12.73 15.65 1.16
CA LYS A 68 12.78 16.38 -0.12
C LYS A 68 14.19 16.42 -0.72
#